data_AF-A0AA87RM16-F1
#
_entry.id   AF-A0AA87RM16-F1
#
_cell.length_a   1.000
_cell.length_b   1.000
_cell.length_c   1.000
_cell.angle_alpha   90.00
_cell.angle_beta   90.00
_cell.angle_gamma   90.00
#
_symmetry.space_group_name_H-M   'P 1'
#
loop_
_entity.id
_entity.type
_entity.pdbx_description
1 polymer ?
#
loop_
_entity_poly.entity_id
_entity_poly.type
_entity_poly.pdbx_seq_one_letter_code
_entity_poly.pdbx_strand_id
1 'polypeptide(L)'
;MTTWDTCHCHREHATAKGFLRCKLPALKWITGHGDHALIAWCGAPTITLWHDANRAADAENLLHAIRCSTDCRQAHQIVHIDHTRKARQ
;
A
#
# COMPACT_ATOMS: atom_id res chain seq x y z
N MET A 1 -4.73 2.31 11.97
CA MET A 1 -4.65 1.93 10.54
C MET A 1 -5.59 2.81 9.75
N THR A 2 -5.06 3.47 8.72
CA THR A 2 -5.86 4.23 7.74
C THR A 2 -6.35 3.28 6.65
N THR A 3 -7.63 3.37 6.29
CA THR A 3 -8.22 2.61 5.18
C THR A 3 -8.24 3.45 3.92
N TRP A 4 -8.01 2.82 2.77
CA TRP A 4 -8.24 3.44 1.46
C TRP A 4 -9.45 2.79 0.80
N ASP A 5 -10.48 3.60 0.63
CA ASP A 5 -11.79 3.15 0.17
C ASP A 5 -12.08 3.56 -1.28
N THR A 6 -12.87 2.70 -1.93
CA THR A 6 -13.70 2.93 -3.13
C THR A 6 -13.07 3.69 -4.31
N CYS A 7 -13.02 3.00 -5.44
CA CYS A 7 -12.79 3.62 -6.74
C CYS A 7 -13.73 2.96 -7.77
N HIS A 8 -14.35 3.78 -8.62
CA HIS A 8 -15.37 3.34 -9.57
C HIS A 8 -14.79 2.70 -10.84
N CYS A 9 -13.46 2.66 -10.99
CA CYS A 9 -12.82 1.98 -12.12
C CYS A 9 -13.04 0.46 -11.99
N HIS A 10 -13.51 -0.17 -13.08
CA HIS A 10 -14.11 -1.50 -13.02
C HIS A 10 -13.10 -2.66 -12.91
N ARG A 11 -12.31 -2.90 -13.97
CA ARG A 11 -11.58 -4.17 -14.12
C ARG A 11 -10.28 -4.26 -13.32
N GLU A 12 -9.69 -3.12 -12.99
CA GLU A 12 -8.34 -3.11 -12.42
C GLU A 12 -8.36 -3.31 -10.89
N HIS A 13 -9.50 -3.29 -10.22
CA HIS A 13 -9.57 -3.39 -8.75
C HIS A 13 -9.85 -4.79 -8.22
N ALA A 14 -9.74 -5.83 -9.05
CA ALA A 14 -9.87 -7.21 -8.57
C ALA A 14 -8.78 -7.61 -7.55
N THR A 15 -7.73 -6.78 -7.42
CA THR A 15 -6.65 -6.97 -6.45
C THR A 15 -6.25 -5.64 -5.83
N ALA A 16 -5.76 -5.66 -4.60
CA ALA A 16 -5.15 -4.51 -3.95
C ALA A 16 -4.06 -3.84 -4.83
N LYS A 17 -3.26 -4.65 -5.52
CA LYS A 17 -2.23 -4.16 -6.46
C LYS A 17 -2.83 -3.33 -7.58
N GLY A 18 -3.89 -3.82 -8.22
CA GLY A 18 -4.53 -3.09 -9.32
C GLY A 18 -5.31 -1.86 -8.83
N PHE A 19 -5.91 -1.91 -7.64
CA PHE A 19 -6.47 -0.72 -6.98
C PHE A 19 -5.41 0.37 -6.76
N LEU A 20 -4.24 0.00 -6.24
CA LEU A 20 -3.13 0.95 -6.05
C LEU A 20 -2.61 1.53 -7.36
N ARG A 21 -2.50 0.71 -8.42
CA ARG A 21 -2.10 1.20 -9.76
C ARG A 21 -3.09 2.23 -10.30
N CYS A 22 -4.38 2.04 -10.04
CA CYS A 22 -5.41 3.00 -10.44
C CYS A 22 -5.34 4.30 -9.63
N LYS A 23 -5.26 4.21 -8.30
CA LYS A 23 -5.20 5.39 -7.41
C LYS A 23 -3.88 6.15 -7.51
N LEU A 24 -2.78 5.44 -7.78
CA LEU A 24 -1.43 5.98 -7.81
C LEU A 24 -0.74 5.58 -9.12
N PRO A 25 -1.15 6.16 -10.26
CA PRO A 25 -0.60 5.80 -11.56
C PRO A 25 0.88 6.18 -11.72
N ALA A 26 1.35 7.16 -10.95
CA ALA A 26 2.76 7.59 -10.92
C ALA A 26 3.68 6.62 -10.17
N LEU A 27 3.12 5.65 -9.44
CA LEU A 27 3.87 4.71 -8.62
C LEU A 27 4.40 3.58 -9.49
N LYS A 28 5.72 3.57 -9.66
CA LYS A 28 6.34 2.60 -10.56
C LYS A 28 6.37 1.20 -9.96
N TRP A 29 6.51 1.08 -8.63
CA TRP A 29 6.91 -0.15 -7.97
C TRP A 29 5.89 -0.57 -6.89
N ILE A 30 5.13 -1.63 -7.19
CA ILE A 30 4.26 -2.32 -6.23
C ILE A 30 4.64 -3.80 -6.23
N THR A 31 5.13 -4.29 -5.11
CA THR A 31 5.59 -5.67 -4.92
C THR A 31 4.76 -6.37 -3.84
N GLY A 32 4.81 -7.70 -3.80
CA GLY A 32 4.02 -8.49 -2.85
C GLY A 32 2.55 -8.66 -3.24
N HIS A 33 1.78 -9.27 -2.34
CA HIS A 33 0.36 -9.60 -2.50
C HIS A 33 -0.37 -9.49 -1.13
N GLY A 34 -1.67 -9.20 -1.16
CA GLY A 34 -2.51 -9.02 0.02
C GLY A 34 -3.05 -7.59 0.17
N ASP A 35 -3.85 -7.39 1.21
CA ASP A 35 -4.68 -6.18 1.36
C ASP A 35 -4.08 -5.13 2.30
N HIS A 36 -2.91 -5.41 2.86
CA HIS A 36 -2.17 -4.48 3.71
C HIS A 36 -0.99 -3.93 2.90
N ALA A 37 -1.05 -2.65 2.56
CA ALA A 37 0.03 -1.96 1.89
C ALA A 37 0.89 -1.21 2.90
N LEU A 38 2.18 -1.54 2.94
CA LEU A 38 3.20 -0.71 3.55
C LEU A 38 3.76 0.21 2.48
N ILE A 39 3.51 1.51 2.66
CA ILE A 39 3.93 2.58 1.75
C ILE A 39 5.07 3.34 2.40
N ALA A 40 6.20 3.44 1.71
CA ALA A 40 7.29 4.33 2.09
C ALA A 40 7.31 5.54 1.16
N TRP A 41 7.07 6.74 1.71
CA TRP A 41 7.02 8.01 0.97
C TRP A 41 8.38 8.72 0.85
N CYS A 42 9.45 8.03 1.23
CA CYS A 42 10.81 8.59 1.24
C CYS A 42 11.39 8.62 -0.18
N GLY A 43 11.29 9.78 -0.85
CA GLY A 43 11.77 9.96 -2.22
C GLY A 43 10.72 9.51 -3.23
N ALA A 44 11.03 8.49 -4.04
CA ALA A 44 10.04 7.84 -4.91
C ALA A 44 9.20 6.87 -4.08
N PRO A 45 7.86 7.03 -4.01
CA PRO A 45 7.05 6.15 -3.18
C PRO A 45 7.22 4.68 -3.57
N THR A 46 7.43 3.82 -2.58
CA THR A 46 7.49 2.36 -2.77
C THR A 46 6.38 1.70 -1.98
N ILE A 47 5.75 0.67 -2.58
CA ILE A 47 4.66 -0.06 -1.93
C ILE A 47 4.98 -1.55 -1.90
N THR A 48 4.86 -2.12 -0.71
CA THR A 48 4.91 -3.57 -0.48
C THR A 48 3.56 -4.05 0.06
N LEU A 49 3.03 -5.11 -0.52
CA LEU A 49 1.75 -5.70 -0.15
C LEU A 49 1.95 -6.95 0.70
N TRP A 50 1.11 -7.06 1.74
CA TRP A 50 1.13 -8.10 2.75
C TRP A 50 -0.26 -8.67 2.97
N HIS A 51 -0.33 -9.99 3.16
CA HIS A 51 -1.58 -10.66 3.53
C HIS A 51 -1.97 -10.43 5.00
N ASP A 52 -0.98 -10.14 5.85
CA ASP A 52 -1.13 -10.08 7.29
C ASP A 52 -0.69 -8.71 7.82
N ALA A 53 -1.55 -8.11 8.66
CA ALA A 53 -1.34 -6.83 9.31
C ALA A 53 -0.08 -6.79 10.19
N ASN A 54 0.20 -7.87 10.93
CA ASN A 54 1.34 -7.94 11.83
C ASN A 54 2.64 -8.02 11.04
N ARG A 55 2.67 -8.80 9.95
CA ARG A 55 3.84 -8.83 9.05
C ARG A 55 4.12 -7.48 8.40
N ALA A 56 3.08 -6.73 8.03
CA ALA A 56 3.24 -5.36 7.54
C ALA A 56 3.84 -4.44 8.62
N ALA A 57 3.39 -4.58 9.87
CA ALA A 57 3.91 -3.84 11.03
C ALA A 57 5.36 -4.19 11.35
N ASP A 58 5.73 -5.46 11.32
CA ASP A 58 7.10 -5.91 11.51
C ASP A 58 8.02 -5.32 10.43
N ALA A 59 7.56 -5.30 9.18
CA ALA A 59 8.30 -4.69 8.07
C ALA A 59 8.42 -3.16 8.21
N GLU A 60 7.37 -2.47 8.67
CA GLU A 60 7.42 -1.03 8.96
C GLU A 60 8.43 -0.71 10.06
N ASN A 61 8.41 -1.47 11.16
CA ASN A 61 9.37 -1.34 12.26
C ASN A 61 10.81 -1.56 11.77
N LEU A 62 11.02 -2.59 10.93
CA LEU A 62 12.31 -2.84 10.32
C LEU A 62 12.75 -1.65 9.46
N LEU A 63 11.89 -1.10 8.60
CA LEU A 63 12.18 0.08 7.78
C LEU A 63 12.49 1.32 8.64
N HIS A 64 11.84 1.50 9.78
CA HIS A 64 12.16 2.58 10.71
C HIS A 64 13.55 2.41 11.35
N ALA A 65 13.94 1.18 11.65
CA ALA A 65 15.25 0.87 12.22
C ALA A 65 16.38 1.02 11.20
N ILE A 66 16.22 0.46 9.99
CA ILE A 66 17.30 0.41 8.99
C ILE A 66 17.33 1.64 8.07
N ARG A 67 16.22 2.41 8.02
CA ARG A 67 15.93 3.46 7.05
C ARG A 67 15.79 2.90 5.61
N CYS A 68 14.77 3.32 4.88
CA CYS A 68 14.50 2.82 3.53
C CYS A 68 15.39 3.44 2.43
N SER A 69 16.03 4.57 2.71
CA SER A 69 16.92 5.29 1.79
C SER A 69 17.79 6.30 2.53
N THR A 70 18.79 6.87 1.85
CA THR A 70 19.63 7.95 2.38
C THR A 70 18.80 9.17 2.81
N ASP A 71 17.72 9.48 2.07
CA ASP A 71 16.80 10.59 2.34
C ASP A 71 15.58 10.16 3.16
N CYS A 72 15.68 9.07 3.93
CA CYS A 72 14.57 8.57 4.73
C CYS A 72 14.11 9.61 5.76
N ARG A 73 12.84 10.00 5.67
CA ARG A 73 12.16 10.90 6.62
C ARG A 73 11.26 10.14 7.60
N GLN A 74 11.36 8.81 7.63
CA GLN A 74 10.47 7.91 8.37
C GLN A 74 8.99 8.15 8.04
N ALA A 75 8.72 8.63 6.82
CA ALA A 75 7.37 8.81 6.30
C ALA A 75 6.88 7.47 5.73
N HIS A 76 6.64 6.50 6.62
CA HIS A 76 6.09 5.20 6.29
C HIS A 76 4.67 5.08 6.83
N GLN A 77 3.83 4.32 6.14
CA GLN A 77 2.45 4.16 6.50
C GLN A 77 1.94 2.80 6.08
N ILE A 78 1.27 2.10 7.00
CA ILE A 78 0.47 0.93 6.69
C ILE A 78 -0.97 1.36 6.40
N VAL A 79 -1.48 0.98 5.24
CA VAL A 79 -2.87 1.16 4.84
C VAL A 79 -3.53 -0.18 4.57
N HIS A 80 -4.77 -0.32 4.99
CA HIS A 80 -5.62 -1.44 4.57
C HIS A 80 -6.39 -1.04 3.31
N ILE A 81 -6.36 -1.88 2.29
CA ILE A 81 -6.95 -1.63 0.98
C ILE A 81 -8.27 -2.38 0.87
N ASP A 82 -9.37 -1.63 1.00
CA ASP A 82 -10.68 -2.15 0.63
C ASP A 82 -10.88 -1.94 -0.88
N HIS A 83 -10.47 -2.96 -1.64
CA HIS A 83 -10.62 -3.00 -3.09
C HIS A 83 -11.93 -3.68 -3.53
N THR A 84 -12.81 -4.03 -2.57
CA THR A 84 -14.08 -4.66 -2.90
C THR A 84 -15.09 -3.63 -3.39
N ARG A 85 -15.82 -3.96 -4.46
CA ARG A 85 -16.92 -3.12 -4.92
C ARG A 85 -18.04 -3.20 -3.87
N LYS A 86 -18.31 -2.14 -3.11
CA LYS A 86 -19.58 -2.03 -2.39
C LYS A 86 -20.70 -2.04 -3.43
N ALA A 87 -21.53 -3.08 -3.43
CA ALA A 87 -22.78 -3.08 -4.17
C ALA A 87 -23.58 -1.85 -3.71
N ARG A 88 -24.07 -1.04 -4.65
CA ARG A 88 -25.06 -0.01 -4.31
C ARG A 88 -26.25 -0.74 -3.67
N GLN A 89 -26.53 -0.43 -2.41
CA GLN A 89 -27.85 -0.64 -1.83
C GLN A 89 -28.80 0.39 -2.43
#